data_AF-A0A645JJH6-F1
#
_entry.id   AF-A0A645JJH6-F1
#
_cell.length_a   1.000
_cell.length_b   1.000
_cell.length_c   1.000
_cell.angle_alpha   90.00
_cell.angle_beta   90.00
_cell.angle_gamma   90.00
#
_symmetry.space_group_name_H-M   'P 1'
#
loop_
_entity.id
_entity.type
_entity.pdbx_description
1 polymer ?
#
loop_
_entity_poly.entity_id
_entity_poly.type
_entity_poly.pdbx_seq_one_letter_code
_entity_poly.pdbx_strand_id
1 'polypeptide(L)'
;MEGSGLNLEKIGIKPVADYQGTKNGTFIIDENTLTKALEENSEEVMNFFIKAKPSDPSLSNDKKYSQTGVAQRLKDILYNETVTVASSILKKAGIEGSSTVFKNEISKSIEKYEQKMKEMETDFARREQALYSKYSYLETMMNKYNSQQSYLSQQLGMG
;
A
#
# COMPACT_ATOMS: atom_id res chain seq x y z
N MET A 1 -14.60 23.92 13.58
CA MET A 1 -13.25 24.49 13.79
C MET A 1 -13.42 25.75 14.63
N GLU A 2 -13.02 25.73 15.90
CA GLU A 2 -13.22 26.85 16.85
C GLU A 2 -11.90 27.55 17.21
N GLY A 3 -11.04 27.81 16.21
CA GLY A 3 -9.69 28.40 16.43
C GLY A 3 -9.49 29.82 15.87
N SER A 4 -10.38 30.26 15.00
CA SER A 4 -10.54 31.63 14.47
C SER A 4 -11.92 31.60 13.84
N GLY A 5 -12.75 32.61 14.08
CA GLY A 5 -14.11 32.68 13.51
C GLY A 5 -14.13 32.79 11.99
N LEU A 6 -12.96 32.84 11.33
CA LEU A 6 -12.79 32.84 9.89
C LEU A 6 -12.82 31.42 9.33
N ASN A 7 -13.64 31.25 8.30
CA ASN A 7 -13.65 30.06 7.45
C ASN A 7 -13.31 30.51 6.03
N LEU A 8 -12.82 29.61 5.18
CA LEU A 8 -12.43 29.90 3.78
C LEU A 8 -13.55 30.65 3.03
N GLU A 9 -14.80 30.28 3.26
CA GLU A 9 -15.95 30.93 2.63
C GLU A 9 -16.11 32.41 3.02
N LYS A 10 -15.73 32.78 4.25
CA LYS A 10 -15.80 34.17 4.74
C LYS A 10 -14.77 35.08 4.10
N ILE A 11 -13.66 34.52 3.61
CA ILE A 11 -12.61 35.24 2.88
C ILE A 11 -12.78 35.11 1.35
N GLY A 12 -13.94 34.66 0.88
CA GLY A 12 -14.25 34.55 -0.55
C GLY A 12 -13.78 33.26 -1.23
N ILE A 13 -13.27 32.27 -0.49
CA ILE A 13 -12.82 30.98 -1.05
C ILE A 13 -13.89 29.93 -0.79
N LYS A 14 -14.63 29.53 -1.83
CA LYS A 14 -15.80 28.64 -1.69
C LYS A 14 -15.55 27.28 -2.36
N PRO A 15 -15.94 26.17 -1.74
CA PRO A 15 -15.86 24.86 -2.39
C PRO A 15 -16.81 24.80 -3.59
N VAL A 16 -16.39 24.12 -4.66
CA VAL A 16 -17.24 23.89 -5.83
C VAL A 16 -18.20 22.74 -5.51
N ALA A 17 -19.50 23.01 -5.59
CA ALA A 17 -20.56 22.02 -5.38
C ALA A 17 -20.75 21.09 -6.60
N ASP A 18 -19.67 20.53 -7.12
CA ASP A 18 -19.66 19.59 -8.25
C ASP A 18 -19.39 18.17 -7.76
N TYR A 19 -20.29 17.61 -6.97
CA TYR A 19 -20.09 16.31 -6.29
C TYR A 19 -20.02 15.10 -7.25
N GLN A 20 -20.49 15.26 -8.49
CA GLN A 20 -20.59 14.20 -9.49
C GLN A 20 -19.72 14.45 -10.74
N GLY A 21 -19.11 15.62 -10.85
CA GLY A 21 -18.28 16.01 -11.99
C GLY A 21 -16.79 16.05 -11.68
N THR A 22 -16.03 16.59 -12.63
CA THR A 22 -14.56 16.62 -12.59
C THR A 22 -14.00 17.74 -11.72
N LYS A 23 -14.84 18.65 -11.22
CA LYS A 23 -14.43 19.80 -10.39
C LYS A 23 -14.68 19.56 -8.91
N ASN A 24 -15.09 18.35 -8.50
CA ASN A 24 -15.23 17.99 -7.10
C ASN A 24 -13.91 18.22 -6.34
N GLY A 25 -14.00 18.81 -5.14
CA GLY A 25 -12.83 19.11 -4.31
C GLY A 25 -12.03 20.35 -4.74
N THR A 26 -12.45 21.09 -5.77
CA THR A 26 -11.85 22.38 -6.14
C THR A 26 -12.51 23.54 -5.39
N PHE A 27 -11.83 24.69 -5.39
CA PHE A 27 -12.33 25.94 -4.79
C PHE A 27 -12.42 27.03 -5.85
N ILE A 28 -13.43 27.89 -5.73
CA ILE A 28 -13.58 29.14 -6.49
C ILE A 28 -13.24 30.31 -5.57
N ILE A 29 -12.56 31.31 -6.13
CA ILE A 29 -12.16 32.53 -5.44
C ILE A 29 -13.03 33.68 -5.92
N ASP A 30 -13.71 34.33 -4.99
CA ASP A 30 -14.36 35.63 -5.19
C ASP A 30 -13.33 36.73 -4.86
N GLU A 31 -12.72 37.28 -5.91
CA GLU A 31 -11.64 38.28 -5.81
C GLU A 31 -12.08 39.55 -5.07
N ASN A 32 -13.34 39.97 -5.20
CA ASN A 32 -13.83 41.17 -4.52
C ASN A 32 -13.93 40.94 -3.02
N THR A 33 -14.47 39.79 -2.62
CA THR A 33 -14.60 39.41 -1.21
C THR A 33 -13.23 39.16 -0.59
N LEU A 34 -12.32 38.50 -1.31
CA LEU A 34 -10.95 38.27 -0.84
C LEU A 34 -10.17 39.57 -0.68
N THR A 35 -10.25 40.48 -1.66
CA THR A 35 -9.59 41.79 -1.59
C THR A 35 -10.08 42.58 -0.38
N LYS A 36 -11.39 42.64 -0.15
CA LYS A 36 -11.96 43.29 1.06
C LYS A 36 -11.48 42.65 2.35
N ALA A 37 -11.45 41.32 2.44
CA ALA A 37 -10.96 40.62 3.62
C ALA A 37 -9.48 40.94 3.91
N LEU A 38 -8.67 41.08 2.85
CA LEU A 38 -7.26 41.47 2.97
C LEU A 38 -7.10 42.95 3.37
N GLU A 39 -7.92 43.85 2.84
CA GLU A 39 -7.88 45.28 3.18
C GLU A 39 -8.35 45.55 4.61
N GLU A 40 -9.42 44.88 5.04
CA GLU A 40 -10.04 45.11 6.35
C GLU A 40 -9.28 44.38 7.48
N ASN A 41 -8.79 43.16 7.25
CA ASN A 41 -8.20 42.32 8.29
C ASN A 41 -7.02 41.46 7.78
N SER A 42 -6.05 42.09 7.10
CA SER A 42 -4.85 41.42 6.55
C SER A 42 -4.14 40.50 7.55
N GLU A 43 -3.95 40.95 8.79
CA GLU A 43 -3.26 40.16 9.83
C GLU A 43 -4.05 38.91 10.20
N GLU A 44 -5.38 38.99 10.27
CA GLU A 44 -6.22 37.84 10.59
C GLU A 44 -6.22 36.81 9.45
N VAL A 45 -6.28 37.27 8.19
CA VAL A 45 -6.17 36.41 7.01
C VAL A 45 -4.79 35.75 6.96
N MET A 46 -3.72 36.50 7.22
CA MET A 46 -2.36 35.96 7.29
C MET A 46 -2.27 34.88 8.38
N ASN A 47 -2.73 35.18 9.59
CA ASN A 47 -2.72 34.22 10.70
C ASN A 47 -3.55 32.98 10.38
N PHE A 48 -4.69 33.12 9.71
CA PHE A 48 -5.50 31.98 9.29
C PHE A 48 -4.72 30.98 8.41
N PHE A 49 -3.85 31.46 7.51
CA PHE A 49 -3.06 30.58 6.65
C PHE A 49 -1.75 30.11 7.28
N ILE A 50 -0.97 31.02 7.87
CA ILE A 50 0.44 30.77 8.20
C ILE A 50 0.77 30.76 9.68
N LYS A 51 -0.21 30.98 10.58
CA LYS A 51 0.03 30.99 12.03
C LYS A 51 0.73 29.70 12.47
N ALA A 52 1.85 29.88 13.16
CA ALA A 52 2.63 28.78 13.69
C ALA A 52 1.84 28.01 14.75
N LYS A 53 2.14 26.72 14.87
CA LYS A 53 1.56 25.86 15.91
C LYS A 53 1.87 26.43 17.30
N PRO A 54 0.86 26.60 18.18
CA PRO A 54 1.11 27.08 19.54
C PRO A 54 2.06 26.16 20.31
N SER A 55 3.11 26.75 20.90
CA SER A 55 4.11 26.05 21.72
C SER A 55 3.67 25.85 23.18
N ASP A 56 2.49 26.36 23.56
CA ASP A 56 1.99 26.31 24.93
C ASP A 56 1.82 24.86 25.41
N PRO A 57 2.55 24.42 26.46
CA PRO A 57 2.45 23.06 26.98
C PRO A 57 1.10 22.75 27.62
N SER A 58 0.30 23.76 28.00
CA SER A 58 -1.03 23.58 28.60
C SER A 58 -2.12 23.23 27.58
N LEU A 59 -1.87 23.44 26.27
CA LEU A 59 -2.82 23.14 25.22
C LEU A 59 -2.71 21.67 24.77
N SER A 60 -3.87 20.99 24.74
CA SER A 60 -4.03 19.68 24.09
C SER A 60 -3.65 19.73 22.60
N ASN A 61 -3.21 18.61 22.03
CA ASN A 61 -2.84 18.52 20.62
C ASN A 61 -3.95 18.97 19.66
N ASP A 62 -5.21 18.67 19.97
CA ASP A 62 -6.36 19.08 19.14
C ASP A 62 -6.56 20.59 19.14
N LYS A 63 -6.42 21.22 20.32
CA LYS A 63 -6.44 22.69 20.45
C LYS A 63 -5.28 23.32 19.68
N LYS A 64 -4.07 22.78 19.82
CA LYS A 64 -2.90 23.24 19.04
C LYS A 64 -3.17 23.14 17.54
N TYR A 65 -3.68 22.00 17.08
CA TYR A 65 -4.02 21.77 15.68
C TYR A 65 -5.09 22.76 15.19
N SER A 66 -6.15 22.99 15.96
CA SER A 66 -7.22 23.92 15.59
C SER A 66 -6.78 25.39 15.50
N GLN A 67 -5.71 25.75 16.21
CA GLN A 67 -5.13 27.10 16.25
C GLN A 67 -3.95 27.28 15.29
N THR A 68 -3.49 26.21 14.63
CA THR A 68 -2.45 26.27 13.59
C THR A 68 -3.04 26.69 12.25
N GLY A 69 -2.31 27.53 11.52
CA GLY A 69 -2.71 27.97 10.19
C GLY A 69 -2.93 26.81 9.21
N VAL A 70 -3.84 26.99 8.24
CA VAL A 70 -4.21 25.95 7.27
C VAL A 70 -3.00 25.45 6.47
N ALA A 71 -2.10 26.34 6.03
CA ALA A 71 -0.94 25.96 5.22
C ALA A 71 0.10 25.16 6.05
N GLN A 72 0.30 25.52 7.31
CA GLN A 72 1.17 24.76 8.22
C GLN A 72 0.60 23.37 8.50
N ARG A 73 -0.72 23.25 8.70
CA ARG A 73 -1.38 21.94 8.83
C ARG A 73 -1.25 21.08 7.58
N LEU A 74 -1.43 21.67 6.39
CA LEU A 74 -1.25 20.95 5.13
C LEU A 74 0.20 20.48 4.98
N LYS A 75 1.17 21.34 5.28
CA LYS A 75 2.59 20.97 5.30
C LYS A 75 2.86 19.81 6.25
N ASP A 76 2.36 19.86 7.48
CA ASP A 76 2.54 18.80 8.47
C ASP A 76 1.93 17.48 7.98
N ILE A 77 0.72 17.51 7.39
CA ILE A 77 0.09 16.32 6.81
C ILE A 77 0.94 15.75 5.66
N LEU A 78 1.33 16.59 4.70
CA LEU A 78 2.16 16.17 3.58
C LEU A 78 3.49 15.60 4.06
N TYR A 79 4.16 16.25 5.00
CA TYR A 79 5.43 15.78 5.55
C TYR A 79 5.29 14.46 6.32
N ASN A 80 4.21 14.30 7.10
CA ASN A 80 3.93 13.06 7.80
C ASN A 80 3.60 11.91 6.85
N GLU A 81 2.87 12.18 5.77
CA GLU A 81 2.46 11.17 4.78
C GLU A 81 3.56 10.85 3.73
N THR A 82 4.50 11.76 3.48
CA THR A 82 5.50 11.59 2.40
C THR A 82 6.95 11.47 2.87
N VAL A 83 7.31 12.07 4.01
CA VAL A 83 8.73 12.16 4.45
C VAL A 83 9.00 11.37 5.74
N THR A 84 8.01 11.24 6.63
CA THR A 84 8.23 10.58 7.92
C THR A 84 8.25 9.06 7.76
N VAL A 85 9.27 8.39 8.31
CA VAL A 85 9.54 6.93 8.26
C VAL A 85 8.35 6.03 8.64
N ALA A 86 7.28 6.59 9.23
CA ALA A 86 6.04 5.91 9.60
C ALA A 86 4.93 5.97 8.53
N SER A 87 5.14 6.66 7.41
CA SER A 87 4.06 6.95 6.46
C SER A 87 3.54 5.71 5.73
N SER A 88 2.25 5.72 5.44
CA SER A 88 1.51 4.62 4.82
C SER A 88 2.09 4.22 3.45
N ILE A 89 2.55 5.21 2.70
CA ILE A 89 3.20 5.04 1.39
C ILE A 89 4.60 4.45 1.53
N LEU A 90 5.38 4.89 2.52
CA LEU A 90 6.75 4.42 2.73
C LEU A 90 6.80 3.01 3.29
N LYS A 91 5.89 2.64 4.19
CA LYS A 91 5.71 1.25 4.62
C LYS A 91 5.36 0.33 3.46
N LYS A 92 4.71 0.86 2.42
CA LYS A 92 4.27 0.10 1.26
C LYS A 92 5.34 0.02 0.16
N ALA A 93 6.04 1.11 -0.15
CA ALA A 93 6.96 1.19 -1.29
C ALA A 93 8.46 1.33 -0.94
N GLY A 94 8.80 1.76 0.29
CA GLY A 94 10.18 2.09 0.69
C GLY A 94 10.70 3.43 0.13
N ILE A 95 11.76 4.00 0.76
CA ILE A 95 12.57 5.11 0.20
C ILE A 95 13.94 4.58 -0.18
N GLU A 96 14.33 4.75 -1.44
CA GLU A 96 15.69 4.52 -1.94
C GLU A 96 16.73 5.29 -1.09
N GLY A 97 17.63 4.57 -0.41
CA GLY A 97 18.65 5.15 0.48
C GLY A 97 18.37 5.10 1.99
N SER A 98 17.28 4.47 2.45
CA SER A 98 17.02 4.24 3.88
C SER A 98 16.97 2.75 4.27
N SER A 99 17.05 2.44 5.56
CA SER A 99 16.91 1.07 6.10
C SER A 99 15.54 0.42 5.82
N THR A 100 14.57 1.18 5.31
CA THR A 100 13.24 0.68 4.90
C THR A 100 13.17 0.14 3.47
N VAL A 101 14.22 0.27 2.65
CA VAL A 101 14.29 -0.32 1.29
C VAL A 101 14.07 -1.84 1.34
N PHE A 102 14.64 -2.52 2.32
CA PHE A 102 14.57 -3.97 2.45
C PHE A 102 13.52 -4.45 3.47
N LYS A 103 12.87 -3.54 4.21
CA LYS A 103 11.87 -3.86 5.25
C LYS A 103 10.51 -3.21 4.98
N ASN A 104 10.11 -3.11 3.71
CA ASN A 104 8.75 -2.70 3.34
C ASN A 104 7.86 -3.92 3.05
N GLU A 105 6.54 -3.71 3.04
CA GLU A 105 5.55 -4.79 2.86
C GLU A 105 5.65 -5.46 1.48
N ILE A 106 6.10 -4.74 0.45
CA ILE A 106 6.33 -5.32 -0.88
C ILE A 106 7.53 -6.28 -0.83
N SER A 107 8.67 -5.89 -0.26
CA SER A 107 9.86 -6.74 -0.14
C SER A 107 9.58 -8.01 0.66
N LYS A 108 8.87 -7.91 1.79
CA LYS A 108 8.42 -9.09 2.56
C LYS A 108 7.48 -9.98 1.77
N SER A 109 6.59 -9.38 0.98
CA SER A 109 5.68 -10.16 0.12
C SER A 109 6.46 -10.89 -0.97
N ILE A 110 7.48 -10.26 -1.56
CA ILE A 110 8.36 -10.89 -2.55
C ILE A 110 9.11 -12.07 -1.93
N GLU A 111 9.78 -11.88 -0.78
CA GLU A 111 10.48 -12.97 -0.08
C GLU A 111 9.54 -14.15 0.24
N LYS A 112 8.32 -13.86 0.68
CA LYS A 112 7.31 -14.90 0.95
C LYS A 112 6.90 -15.66 -0.32
N TYR A 113 6.78 -14.97 -1.45
CA TYR A 113 6.48 -15.62 -2.74
C TYR A 113 7.67 -16.45 -3.22
N GLU A 114 8.90 -15.96 -3.10
CA GLU A 114 10.12 -16.70 -3.46
C GLU A 114 10.26 -18.00 -2.65
N GLN A 115 10.05 -17.93 -1.33
CA GLN A 115 10.08 -19.12 -0.48
C GLN A 115 9.01 -20.13 -0.92
N LYS A 116 7.78 -19.68 -1.18
CA LYS A 116 6.69 -20.54 -1.64
C LYS A 116 7.01 -21.18 -2.99
N MET A 117 7.63 -20.45 -3.92
CA MET A 117 8.08 -21.00 -5.19
C MET A 117 9.09 -22.13 -4.98
N LYS A 118 10.10 -21.92 -4.13
CA LYS A 118 11.11 -22.93 -3.82
C LYS A 118 10.52 -24.20 -3.18
N GLU A 119 9.55 -24.04 -2.30
CA GLU A 119 8.82 -25.16 -1.70
C GLU A 119 8.02 -25.95 -2.74
N MET A 120 7.35 -25.26 -3.66
CA MET A 120 6.61 -25.89 -4.75
C MET A 120 7.53 -26.60 -5.74
N GLU A 121 8.67 -26.00 -6.11
CA GLU A 121 9.69 -26.65 -6.96
C GLU A 121 10.19 -27.95 -6.33
N THR A 122 10.47 -27.93 -5.03
CA THR A 122 10.89 -29.13 -4.29
C THR A 122 9.79 -30.20 -4.26
N ASP A 123 8.53 -29.81 -4.10
CA ASP A 123 7.40 -30.75 -4.12
C ASP A 123 7.19 -31.35 -5.51
N PHE A 124 7.33 -30.55 -6.58
CA PHE A 124 7.23 -31.04 -7.95
C PHE A 124 8.34 -32.04 -8.27
N ALA A 125 9.59 -31.73 -7.93
CA ALA A 125 10.71 -32.65 -8.12
C ALA A 125 10.49 -33.99 -7.38
N ARG A 126 9.95 -33.95 -6.16
CA ARG A 126 9.60 -35.15 -5.38
C ARG A 126 8.51 -35.98 -6.07
N ARG A 127 7.45 -35.33 -6.56
CA ARG A 127 6.35 -36.00 -7.27
C ARG A 127 6.82 -36.62 -8.57
N GLU A 128 7.65 -35.92 -9.32
CA GLU A 128 8.26 -36.40 -10.55
C GLU A 128 9.09 -37.67 -10.28
N GLN A 129 9.97 -37.65 -9.28
CA GLN A 129 10.76 -38.84 -8.90
C GLN A 129 9.87 -40.02 -8.46
N ALA A 130 8.79 -39.74 -7.73
CA ALA A 130 7.84 -40.77 -7.32
C ALA A 130 7.09 -41.39 -8.52
N LEU A 131 6.73 -40.58 -9.52
CA LEU A 131 6.11 -41.05 -10.76
C LEU A 131 7.08 -41.89 -11.59
N TYR A 132 8.33 -41.45 -11.75
CA TYR A 132 9.36 -42.26 -12.42
C TYR A 132 9.56 -43.62 -11.75
N SER A 133 9.65 -43.63 -10.41
CA SER A 133 9.81 -44.88 -9.65
C SER A 133 8.63 -45.84 -9.85
N LYS A 134 7.39 -45.31 -9.86
CA LYS A 134 6.20 -46.10 -10.16
C LYS A 134 6.21 -46.64 -11.59
N TYR A 135 6.64 -45.84 -12.55
CA TYR A 135 6.73 -46.24 -13.95
C TYR A 135 7.78 -47.35 -14.15
N SER A 136 8.98 -47.22 -13.60
CA SER A 136 10.01 -48.27 -13.64
C SER A 136 9.56 -49.57 -12.96
N TYR A 137 8.81 -49.47 -11.86
CA TYR A 137 8.24 -50.64 -11.20
C TYR A 137 7.19 -51.33 -12.09
N LEU A 138 6.31 -50.56 -12.74
CA LEU A 138 5.33 -51.08 -13.69
C LEU A 138 6.02 -51.75 -14.89
N GLU A 139 7.06 -51.14 -15.47
CA GLU A 139 7.84 -51.75 -16.56
C GLU A 139 8.48 -53.08 -16.12
N THR A 140 9.06 -53.11 -14.92
CA THR A 140 9.65 -54.33 -14.37
C THR A 140 8.61 -55.42 -14.15
N MET A 141 7.43 -55.06 -13.62
CA MET A 141 6.32 -56.00 -13.44
C MET A 141 5.78 -56.51 -14.77
N MET A 142 5.58 -55.65 -15.76
CA MET A 142 5.12 -56.05 -17.10
C MET A 142 6.11 -57.02 -17.76
N ASN A 143 7.41 -56.75 -17.66
CA ASN A 143 8.45 -57.64 -18.18
C ASN A 143 8.43 -59.00 -17.47
N LYS A 144 8.26 -59.03 -16.14
CA LYS A 144 8.10 -60.27 -15.36
C LYS A 144 6.81 -61.02 -15.70
N TYR A 145 5.72 -60.32 -15.98
CA TYR A 145 4.44 -60.94 -16.33
C TYR A 145 4.50 -61.56 -17.73
N ASN A 146 5.08 -60.84 -18.70
CA ASN A 146 5.29 -61.36 -20.06
C ASN A 146 6.18 -62.61 -20.07
N SER A 147 7.23 -62.65 -19.25
CA SER A 147 8.08 -63.85 -19.14
C SER A 147 7.34 -65.02 -18.47
N GLN A 148 6.51 -64.78 -17.46
CA GLN A 148 5.65 -65.80 -16.85
C GLN A 148 4.59 -66.33 -17.81
N GLN A 149 3.90 -65.47 -18.56
CA GLN A 149 2.93 -65.89 -19.58
C GLN A 149 3.60 -66.72 -20.69
N SER A 150 4.78 -66.32 -21.14
CA SER A 150 5.55 -67.06 -22.14
C SER A 150 5.94 -68.45 -21.63
N TYR A 151 6.41 -68.54 -20.37
CA TYR A 151 6.75 -69.80 -19.73
C TYR A 151 5.53 -70.72 -19.60
N LEU A 152 4.40 -70.20 -19.13
CA LEU A 152 3.16 -70.98 -19.01
C LEU A 152 2.66 -71.46 -20.37
N SER A 153 2.73 -70.62 -21.40
CA SER A 153 2.31 -70.98 -22.76
C SER A 153 3.19 -72.07 -23.36
N GLN A 154 4.51 -72.05 -23.09
CA GLN A 154 5.42 -73.12 -23.51
C GLN A 154 5.12 -74.44 -22.79
N GLN A 155 4.80 -74.38 -21.49
CA GLN A 155 4.47 -75.57 -20.71
C GLN A 155 3.12 -76.19 -21.09
N LEU A 156 2.13 -75.36 -21.44
CA LEU A 156 0.81 -75.81 -21.91
C LEU A 156 0.80 -76.24 -23.39
N GLY A 157 1.74 -75.74 -24.19
CA GLY A 157 1.93 -76.12 -25.60
C GLY A 157 2.85 -77.34 -25.82
N MET A 158 3.49 -77.84 -24.77
CA MET A 158 4.29 -79.08 -24.78
C MET A 158 3.52 -80.29 -24.19
N GLY A 159 2.19 -80.21 -24.11
CA GLY A 159 1.29 -81.30 -23.75
C GLY A 159 0.57 -81.90 -24.94
#